data_AF-A0A1V5FXT8-F1
#
_entry.id   AF-A0A1V5FXT8-F1
#
_cell.length_a   1.000
_cell.length_b   1.000
_cell.length_c   1.000
_cell.angle_alpha   90.00
_cell.angle_beta   90.00
_cell.angle_gamma   90.00
#
_symmetry.space_group_name_H-M   'P 1'
#
loop_
_entity.id
_entity.type
_entity.pdbx_description
1 polymer ?
#
loop_
_entity_poly.entity_id
_entity_poly.type
_entity_poly.pdbx_seq_one_letter_code
_entity_poly.pdbx_strand_id
1 'polypeptide(L)'
;MSTAEERNRALIWAGGFLIEIARDRRLPIALRQRAVSIARHFPTAELVAGSSRFLTSLEGMEPPADTRFDSTWLQGLEHGPLTELTRLAWPTDPEDQATNQNASG
;
A
#
# COMPACT_ATOMS: atom_id res chain seq x y z
N MET A 1 -15.27 15.36 12.82
CA MET A 1 -15.54 13.98 12.35
C MET A 1 -14.99 13.86 10.94
N SER A 2 -14.16 12.87 10.63
CA SER A 2 -13.82 12.58 9.23
C SER A 2 -14.97 11.81 8.59
N THR A 3 -15.30 12.11 7.34
CA THR A 3 -16.29 11.33 6.58
C THR A 3 -15.76 9.93 6.31
N ALA A 4 -16.64 8.96 6.03
CA ALA A 4 -16.21 7.62 5.65
C ALA A 4 -15.27 7.65 4.43
N GLU A 5 -15.52 8.57 3.51
CA GLU A 5 -14.68 8.86 2.34
C GLU A 5 -13.27 9.33 2.73
N GLU A 6 -13.18 10.33 3.61
CA GLU A 6 -11.89 10.86 4.08
C GLU A 6 -11.07 9.80 4.84
N ARG A 7 -11.75 8.92 5.58
CA ARG A 7 -11.10 7.76 6.24
C ARG A 7 -10.56 6.78 5.20
N ASN A 8 -11.33 6.46 4.16
CA ASN A 8 -10.89 5.55 3.09
C ASN A 8 -9.69 6.15 2.33
N ARG A 9 -9.74 7.45 2.03
CA ARG A 9 -8.62 8.18 1.44
C ARG A 9 -7.36 8.10 2.28
N ALA A 10 -7.46 8.32 3.59
CA ALA A 10 -6.34 8.22 4.52
C ALA A 10 -5.71 6.81 4.54
N LEU A 11 -6.52 5.75 4.51
CA LEU A 11 -6.03 4.37 4.44
C LEU A 11 -5.28 4.11 3.13
N ILE A 12 -5.85 4.54 1.99
CA ILE A 12 -5.22 4.37 0.67
C ILE A 12 -3.87 5.11 0.62
N TRP A 13 -3.81 6.33 1.11
CA TRP A 13 -2.57 7.11 1.21
C TRP A 13 -1.53 6.45 2.10
N ALA A 14 -1.92 5.99 3.29
CA ALA A 14 -1.01 5.32 4.20
C ALA A 14 -0.45 4.02 3.59
N GLY A 15 -1.28 3.24 2.90
CA GLY A 15 -0.84 2.05 2.17
C GLY A 15 0.20 2.37 1.08
N GLY A 16 -0.06 3.39 0.26
CA GLY A 16 0.91 3.86 -0.73
C GLY A 16 2.22 4.34 -0.11
N PHE A 17 2.15 5.14 0.95
CA PHE A 17 3.33 5.64 1.65
C PHE A 17 4.20 4.53 2.25
N LEU A 18 3.61 3.42 2.70
CA LEU A 18 4.37 2.25 3.15
C LEU A 18 5.19 1.63 2.01
N ILE A 19 4.68 1.65 0.77
CA ILE A 19 5.44 1.20 -0.42
C ILE A 19 6.63 2.12 -0.66
N GLU A 20 6.43 3.44 -0.59
CA GLU A 20 7.49 4.44 -0.75
C GLU A 20 8.62 4.21 0.26
N ILE A 21 8.28 4.06 1.55
CA ILE A 21 9.28 3.77 2.60
C ILE A 21 9.99 2.45 2.33
N ALA A 22 9.28 1.39 1.97
CA ALA A 22 9.89 0.08 1.74
C ALA A 22 10.90 0.10 0.57
N ARG A 23 10.65 0.92 -0.45
CA ARG A 23 11.44 1.00 -1.67
C ARG A 23 12.56 2.05 -1.62
N ASP A 24 12.45 3.07 -0.78
CA ASP A 24 13.46 4.13 -0.69
C ASP A 24 14.76 3.61 -0.08
N ARG A 25 15.77 3.39 -0.93
CA ARG A 25 17.10 2.90 -0.54
C ARG A 25 17.93 3.91 0.28
N ARG A 26 17.49 5.17 0.39
CA ARG A 26 18.14 6.20 1.21
C ARG A 26 17.77 6.06 2.68
N LEU A 27 16.71 5.32 3.00
CA LEU A 27 16.23 5.12 4.36
C LEU A 27 16.96 3.93 5.04
N PRO A 28 17.12 3.96 6.38
CA PRO A 28 17.72 2.86 7.13
C PRO A 28 17.00 1.54 6.87
N ILE A 29 17.75 0.45 6.75
CA ILE A 29 17.22 -0.89 6.45
C ILE A 29 16.12 -1.32 7.43
N ALA A 30 16.30 -1.05 8.73
CA ALA A 30 15.33 -1.38 9.76
C ALA A 30 13.98 -0.67 9.54
N LEU A 31 14.00 0.58 9.06
CA LEU A 31 12.78 1.33 8.77
C LEU A 31 12.05 0.74 7.56
N ARG A 32 12.79 0.40 6.50
CA ARG A 32 12.26 -0.22 5.30
C ARG A 32 11.67 -1.60 5.60
N GLN A 33 12.36 -2.43 6.37
CA GLN A 33 11.87 -3.73 6.83
C GLN A 33 10.60 -3.59 7.66
N ARG A 34 10.53 -2.61 8.56
CA ARG A 34 9.31 -2.33 9.32
C ARG A 34 8.15 -1.93 8.42
N ALA A 35 8.39 -1.10 7.40
CA ALA A 35 7.36 -0.75 6.43
C ALA A 35 6.85 -1.98 5.67
N VAL A 36 7.74 -2.89 5.24
CA VAL A 36 7.33 -4.18 4.62
C VAL A 36 6.48 -5.01 5.57
N SER A 37 6.89 -5.15 6.83
CA SER A 37 6.12 -5.92 7.83
C SER A 37 4.73 -5.32 8.07
N ILE A 38 4.62 -3.99 8.17
CA ILE A 38 3.33 -3.32 8.32
C ILE A 38 2.48 -3.52 7.07
N ALA A 39 3.04 -3.29 5.88
CA ALA A 39 2.32 -3.40 4.61
C ALA A 39 1.71 -4.79 4.37
N ARG A 40 2.33 -5.87 4.86
CA ARG A 40 1.77 -7.24 4.76
C ARG A 40 0.44 -7.43 5.50
N HIS A 41 0.17 -6.59 6.49
CA HIS A 41 -1.04 -6.67 7.32
C HIS A 41 -1.92 -5.43 7.17
N PHE A 42 -1.51 -4.47 6.34
CA PHE A 42 -2.23 -3.22 6.14
C PHE A 42 -3.37 -3.46 5.13
N PRO A 43 -4.55 -2.82 5.30
CA PRO A 43 -5.65 -2.98 4.36
C PRO A 43 -5.27 -2.54 2.94
N THR A 44 -5.60 -3.37 1.96
CA THR A 44 -5.42 -3.09 0.54
C THR A 44 -6.50 -2.13 0.03
N ALA A 45 -6.21 -1.44 -1.07
CA ALA A 45 -7.15 -0.52 -1.70
C ALA A 45 -8.44 -1.24 -2.13
N GLU A 46 -8.34 -2.49 -2.57
CA GLU A 46 -9.48 -3.36 -2.87
C GLU A 46 -10.34 -3.63 -1.64
N LEU A 47 -9.73 -3.95 -0.49
CA LEU A 47 -10.44 -4.19 0.77
C LEU A 47 -11.15 -2.94 1.29
N VAL A 48 -10.51 -1.78 1.19
CA VAL A 48 -11.09 -0.48 1.57
C VAL A 48 -12.27 -0.14 0.66
N ALA A 49 -12.12 -0.32 -0.66
CA ALA A 49 -13.18 -0.09 -1.64
C ALA A 49 -14.38 -1.04 -1.43
N GLY A 50 -14.13 -2.32 -1.18
CA GLY A 50 -15.16 -3.32 -0.91
C GLY A 50 -15.97 -3.03 0.35
N SER A 51 -15.29 -2.57 1.42
CA SER A 51 -15.94 -2.17 2.68
C SER A 51 -16.84 -0.94 2.49
N SER A 52 -16.42 0.00 1.65
CA SER A 52 -17.23 1.17 1.29
C SER A 52 -18.50 0.79 0.54
N ARG A 53 -18.39 -0.09 -0.48
CA ARG A 53 -19.53 -0.55 -1.28
C ARG A 53 -20.57 -1.29 -0.45
N PHE A 54 -20.13 -2.11 0.50
CA PHE A 54 -21.05 -2.83 1.40
C PHE A 54 -21.89 -1.85 2.24
N LEU A 55 -21.28 -0.80 2.78
CA LEU A 55 -22.00 0.22 3.55
C LEU A 55 -22.95 1.03 2.67
N THR A 56 -22.51 1.46 1.48
CA THR A 56 -23.34 2.21 0.53
C THR A 56 -24.54 1.39 0.01
N SER A 57 -24.35 0.09 -0.20
CA SER A 57 -25.43 -0.83 -0.58
C SER A 57 -26.46 -1.03 0.53
N LEU A 58 -26.05 -1.03 1.81
CA LEU A 58 -26.98 -1.06 2.95
C LEU A 58 -27.79 0.24 3.07
N GLU A 59 -27.22 1.36 2.62
CA GLU A 59 -27.88 2.67 2.57
C GLU A 59 -28.77 2.88 1.33
N GLY A 60 -28.89 1.88 0.44
CA GLY A 60 -29.78 1.92 -0.72
C GLY A 60 -29.27 2.79 -1.88
N MET A 61 -28.00 3.19 -1.87
CA MET A 61 -27.36 3.87 -2.99
C MET A 61 -26.64 2.83 -3.87
N GLU A 62 -27.02 2.75 -5.15
CA GLU A 62 -26.26 2.00 -6.16
C GLU A 62 -24.86 2.63 -6.30
N PRO A 63 -23.77 1.89 -6.04
CA PRO A 63 -22.44 2.43 -6.23
C PRO A 63 -22.20 2.68 -7.73
N PRO A 64 -21.65 3.83 -8.14
CA PRO A 64 -21.32 4.08 -9.54
C PRO A 64 -20.37 2.99 -10.04
N ALA A 65 -20.70 2.43 -11.21
CA ALA A 65 -19.87 1.46 -11.90
C ALA A 65 -18.49 2.08 -12.19
N ASP A 66 -17.43 1.33 -11.86
CA ASP A 66 -16.02 1.57 -12.17
C ASP A 66 -15.13 2.52 -11.36
N THR A 67 -15.62 3.31 -10.41
CA THR A 67 -14.70 4.04 -9.51
C THR A 67 -14.41 3.23 -8.25
N ARG A 68 -13.38 2.37 -8.29
CA ARG A 68 -12.88 1.66 -7.09
C ARG A 68 -12.50 2.66 -5.98
N PHE A 69 -11.98 3.82 -6.36
CA PHE A 69 -11.71 5.01 -5.53
C PHE A 69 -11.46 6.20 -6.46
N ASP A 70 -11.57 7.44 -5.97
CA ASP A 70 -11.27 8.64 -6.74
C ASP A 70 -9.78 8.66 -7.17
N SER A 71 -9.52 8.82 -8.47
CA SER A 71 -8.17 8.88 -9.02
C SER A 71 -7.33 10.03 -8.46
N THR A 72 -7.95 11.13 -8.01
CA THR A 72 -7.25 12.25 -7.37
C THR A 72 -6.58 11.84 -6.07
N TRP A 73 -7.07 10.80 -5.41
CA TRP A 73 -6.45 10.26 -4.20
C TRP A 73 -5.13 9.55 -4.49
N LEU A 74 -4.82 9.23 -5.74
CA LEU A 74 -3.54 8.60 -6.08
C LEU A 74 -2.44 9.63 -6.34
N GLN A 75 -2.78 10.92 -6.33
CA GLN A 75 -1.82 11.99 -6.58
C GLN A 75 -0.73 12.00 -5.49
N GLY A 76 0.53 11.91 -5.92
CA GLY A 76 1.69 11.91 -5.02
C GLY A 76 2.15 10.53 -4.54
N LEU A 77 1.46 9.44 -4.91
CA LEU A 77 1.92 8.06 -4.68
C LEU A 77 2.67 7.57 -5.92
N GLU A 78 4.01 7.67 -5.93
CA GLU A 78 4.84 7.27 -7.07
C GLU A 78 4.64 5.81 -7.46
N HIS A 79 4.47 4.94 -6.46
CA HIS A 79 4.25 3.52 -6.66
C HIS A 79 2.78 3.09 -6.61
N GLY A 80 1.86 4.06 -6.54
CA GLY A 80 0.44 3.81 -6.40
C GLY A 80 0.05 3.28 -5.02
N PRO A 81 -1.21 2.84 -4.86
CA PRO A 81 -1.71 2.38 -3.57
C PRO A 81 -1.25 0.94 -3.27
N LEU A 82 -1.37 0.54 -2.00
CA LEU A 82 -1.20 -0.85 -1.61
C LEU A 82 -2.37 -1.69 -2.15
N THR A 83 -2.04 -2.73 -2.92
CA THR A 83 -3.01 -3.63 -3.54
C THR A 83 -2.71 -5.08 -3.19
N GLU A 84 -3.67 -5.97 -3.46
CA GLU A 84 -3.45 -7.43 -3.36
C GLU A 84 -2.31 -7.95 -4.26
N LEU A 85 -1.96 -7.19 -5.30
CA LEU A 85 -0.86 -7.52 -6.22
C LEU A 85 0.47 -6.92 -5.79
N THR A 86 0.49 -6.01 -4.81
CA THR A 86 1.73 -5.42 -4.34
C THR A 86 2.62 -6.52 -3.74
N ARG A 87 3.84 -6.63 -4.28
CA ARG A 87 4.89 -7.50 -3.74
C ARG A 87 6.06 -6.62 -3.31
N LEU A 88 6.38 -6.68 -2.02
CA LEU A 88 7.52 -5.98 -1.42
C LEU A 88 8.59 -7.00 -1.09
N ALA A 89 9.75 -6.87 -1.74
CA ALA A 89 10.94 -7.64 -1.40
C ALA A 89 11.38 -7.29 0.03
N TRP A 90 11.88 -8.28 0.76
CA TRP A 90 12.49 -8.03 2.06
C TRP A 90 13.79 -7.24 1.86
N PRO A 91 13.95 -6.04 2.45
CA PRO A 91 15.18 -5.28 2.33
C PRO A 91 16.33 -6.00 3.04
N THR A 92 17.41 -6.26 2.30
CA THR A 92 18.68 -6.79 2.82
C THR A 92 19.77 -5.72 2.69
N ASP A 93 20.85 -5.89 3.44
CA ASP A 93 22.02 -5.04 3.26
C ASP A 93 22.62 -5.29 1.87
N PRO A 94 23.08 -4.27 1.12
CA PRO A 94 23.85 -4.47 -0.09
C PRO A 94 25.06 -5.41 0.11
N GLU A 95 25.68 -5.43 1.30
CA GLU A 95 26.80 -6.34 1.57
C GLU A 95 26.36 -7.82 1.58
N ASP A 96 25.15 -8.12 2.08
CA ASP A 96 24.59 -9.49 2.08
C ASP A 96 24.25 -10.01 0.68
N GLN A 97 24.03 -9.11 -0.29
CA GLN A 97 23.74 -9.49 -1.68
C GLN A 97 25.01 -9.85 -2.47
N ALA A 98 26.17 -9.33 -2.06
CA ALA A 98 27.46 -9.61 -2.71
C ALA A 98 28.00 -11.00 -2.33
N THR A 99 27.78 -11.44 -1.09
CA THR A 99 28.21 -12.77 -0.61
C THR A 99 27.46 -13.92 -1.28
N ASN A 100 26.16 -13.74 -1.56
CA ASN A 100 25.35 -14.77 -2.23
C ASN A 100 25.63 -14.93 -3.72
N GLN A 101 26.21 -13.93 -4.39
CA GLN A 101 26.57 -14.03 -5.82
C GLN A 101 27.92 -14.75 -6.04
N ASN A 102 28.82 -14.74 -5.05
CA ASN A 102 30.12 -15.39 -5.14
C ASN A 102 30.13 -16.88 -4.72
N ALA A 103 29.02 -17.38 -4.15
CA ALA A 103 28.90 -18.78 -3.73
C ALA A 103 28.32 -19.72 -4.81
N SER A 104 28.02 -19.20 -6.00
CA SER A 104 27.50 -19.97 -7.15
C SER A 104 28.48 -20.06 -8.33
N GLY A 105 29.78 -19.80 -8.08
CA GLY A 105 30.87 -19.92 -9.06
C GLY A 105 31.58 -21.27 -8.97
#